data_AF-A0A1M6UV21-F1
#
_entry.id   AF-A0A1M6UV21-F1
#
_cell.length_a   1.000
_cell.length_b   1.000
_cell.length_c   1.000
_cell.angle_alpha   90.00
_cell.angle_beta   90.00
_cell.angle_gamma   90.00
#
_symmetry.space_group_name_H-M   'P 1'
#
loop_
_entity.id
_entity.type
_entity.pdbx_description
1 polymer ?
#
loop_
_entity_poly.entity_id
_entity_poly.type
_entity_poly.pdbx_seq_one_letter_code
_entity_poly.pdbx_strand_id
1 'polypeptide(L)'
;MKTKIYYVMDPMCGWYYGFGEVIEKIHDKYKEKYDFTILPGSKAILAVQTLNKNKNFEFLKRLQQAMYIEGKEITNLEVLADIVESIGISKEKFIAQFKSKDNDEITSDAFKFINEAAIGSFPSLIAYKADEYLLLSQGYTDFNKIDDIIANNL
;
A
#
# COMPACT_ATOMS: atom_id res chain seq x y z
N MET A 1 -9.67 17.59 -7.94
CA MET A 1 -8.79 16.60 -7.28
C MET A 1 -9.02 15.25 -7.92
N LYS A 2 -7.97 14.44 -8.13
CA LYS A 2 -8.16 13.05 -8.58
C LYS A 2 -8.82 12.26 -7.44
N THR A 3 -9.74 11.35 -7.78
CA THR A 3 -10.27 10.36 -6.83
C THR A 3 -9.10 9.55 -6.26
N LYS A 4 -9.11 9.33 -4.94
CA LYS A 4 -8.08 8.52 -4.27
C LYS A 4 -8.58 7.09 -4.11
N ILE A 5 -7.73 6.11 -4.36
CA ILE A 5 -7.99 4.71 -4.07
C ILE A 5 -7.03 4.25 -2.98
N TYR A 6 -7.58 3.78 -1.86
CA TYR A 6 -6.85 3.20 -0.75
C TYR A 6 -6.82 1.69 -0.89
N TYR A 7 -5.62 1.12 -0.96
CA TYR A 7 -5.40 -0.32 -0.84
C TYR A 7 -5.02 -0.62 0.61
N VAL A 8 -5.94 -1.26 1.32
CA VAL A 8 -5.86 -1.49 2.76
C VAL A 8 -5.39 -2.91 3.02
N MET A 9 -4.17 -3.09 3.54
CA MET A 9 -3.49 -4.39 3.64
C MET A 9 -2.40 -4.45 4.72
N ASP A 10 -2.00 -5.68 5.09
CA ASP A 10 -0.83 -5.95 5.94
C ASP A 10 0.27 -6.64 5.12
N PRO A 11 1.46 -6.05 4.95
CA PRO A 11 2.53 -6.66 4.15
C PRO A 11 3.03 -8.01 4.68
N MET A 12 2.77 -8.35 5.95
CA MET A 12 3.20 -9.60 6.59
C MET A 12 2.17 -10.74 6.48
N CYS A 13 0.96 -10.47 5.99
CA CYS A 13 -0.08 -11.49 5.89
C CYS A 13 0.01 -12.27 4.56
N GLY A 14 0.32 -13.57 4.66
CA GLY A 14 0.55 -14.45 3.50
C GLY A 14 -0.66 -14.60 2.58
N TRP A 15 -1.87 -14.37 3.11
CA TRP A 15 -3.11 -14.37 2.31
C TRP A 15 -3.16 -13.22 1.28
N TYR A 16 -2.37 -12.15 1.45
CA TYR A 16 -2.37 -11.00 0.54
C TYR A 16 -1.36 -11.09 -0.60
N TYR A 17 -0.51 -12.12 -0.63
CA TYR A 17 0.43 -12.32 -1.74
C TYR A 17 -0.32 -12.54 -3.07
N GLY A 18 -1.36 -13.39 -3.08
CA GLY A 18 -2.18 -13.64 -4.27
C GLY A 18 -3.06 -12.45 -4.68
N PHE A 19 -3.48 -11.62 -3.73
CA PHE A 19 -4.23 -10.40 -4.04
C PHE A 19 -3.33 -9.27 -4.57
N GLY A 20 -2.04 -9.28 -4.22
CA GLY A 20 -1.06 -8.30 -4.67
C GLY A 20 -1.00 -8.20 -6.20
N GLU A 21 -1.03 -9.33 -6.92
CA GLU A 21 -1.04 -9.32 -8.40
C GLU A 21 -2.30 -8.68 -9.00
N VAL A 22 -3.46 -8.92 -8.38
CA VAL A 22 -4.72 -8.32 -8.82
C VAL A 22 -4.65 -6.79 -8.65
N ILE A 23 -4.15 -6.34 -7.51
CA ILE A 23 -4.04 -4.90 -7.23
C ILE A 23 -2.97 -4.23 -8.09
N GLU A 24 -1.86 -4.91 -8.40
CA GLU A 24 -0.85 -4.41 -9.34
C GLU A 24 -1.47 -4.14 -10.72
N LYS A 25 -2.29 -5.07 -11.23
CA LYS A 25 -3.04 -4.90 -12.50
C LYS A 25 -4.02 -3.75 -12.44
N ILE A 26 -4.76 -3.59 -11.34
CA ILE A 26 -5.70 -2.47 -11.14
C ILE A 26 -4.94 -1.15 -11.09
N HIS A 27 -3.84 -1.07 -10.34
CA HIS A 27 -2.97 0.10 -10.29
C HIS A 27 -2.46 0.47 -11.69
N ASP A 28 -1.90 -0.49 -12.44
CA ASP A 28 -1.36 -0.21 -13.77
C ASP A 28 -2.41 0.29 -14.76
N LYS A 29 -3.63 -0.24 -14.68
CA LYS A 29 -4.76 0.20 -15.51
C LYS A 29 -5.24 1.61 -15.17
N TYR A 30 -5.21 2.00 -13.90
CA TYR A 30 -5.90 3.19 -13.39
C TYR A 30 -5.00 4.30 -12.81
N LYS A 31 -3.69 4.09 -12.68
CA LYS A 31 -2.74 5.05 -12.06
C LYS A 31 -2.70 6.43 -12.72
N GLU A 32 -3.04 6.52 -13.99
CA GLU A 32 -3.14 7.82 -14.68
C GLU A 32 -4.40 8.60 -14.27
N LYS A 33 -5.48 7.90 -13.87
CA LYS A 33 -6.79 8.48 -13.53
C LYS A 33 -6.96 8.73 -12.03
N TYR A 34 -6.48 7.82 -11.20
CA TYR A 34 -6.70 7.84 -9.74
C TYR A 34 -5.39 7.77 -8.97
N ASP A 35 -5.40 8.35 -7.77
CA ASP A 35 -4.23 8.35 -6.90
C ASP A 35 -4.29 7.16 -5.93
N PHE A 36 -3.35 6.22 -6.05
CA PHE A 36 -3.31 5.03 -5.19
C PHE A 36 -2.51 5.24 -3.92
N THR A 37 -3.04 4.83 -2.78
CA THR A 37 -2.39 4.95 -1.47
C THR A 37 -2.49 3.62 -0.74
N ILE A 38 -1.40 3.12 -0.15
CA ILE A 38 -1.42 1.85 0.59
C ILE A 38 -1.56 2.16 2.09
N LEU A 39 -2.58 1.59 2.76
CA LEU A 39 -2.89 1.84 4.18
C LEU A 39 -3.10 0.52 4.98
N PRO A 40 -2.90 0.49 6.32
CA PRO A 40 -2.20 1.54 7.05
C PRO A 40 -0.80 1.71 6.48
N GLY A 41 -0.34 0.72 5.70
CA GLY A 41 1.04 0.56 5.32
C GLY A 41 1.80 0.18 6.59
N SER A 42 2.76 -0.73 6.50
CA SER A 42 3.76 -0.70 7.56
C SER A 42 4.42 0.69 7.56
N LYS A 43 5.03 1.07 8.68
CA LYS A 43 5.83 2.29 8.79
C LYS A 43 6.81 2.47 7.61
N ALA A 44 7.35 1.36 7.10
CA ALA A 44 8.22 1.31 5.94
C ALA A 44 7.50 1.68 4.62
N ILE A 45 6.29 1.16 4.40
CA ILE A 45 5.47 1.50 3.22
C ILE A 45 5.16 2.99 3.21
N LEU A 46 4.79 3.57 4.36
CA LEU A 46 4.50 5.01 4.46
C LEU A 46 5.76 5.89 4.27
N ALA A 47 6.93 5.42 4.72
CA ALA A 47 8.19 6.09 4.44
C ALA A 47 8.51 6.09 2.94
N VAL A 48 8.34 4.95 2.25
CA VAL A 48 8.49 4.86 0.79
C VAL A 48 7.46 5.74 0.08
N GLN A 49 6.21 5.75 0.55
CA GLN A 49 5.15 6.57 -0.02
C GLN A 49 5.47 8.07 0.04
N THR A 50 6.11 8.51 1.14
CA THR A 50 6.55 9.89 1.33
C THR A 50 7.72 10.23 0.40
N LEU A 51 8.69 9.33 0.24
CA LEU A 51 9.89 9.57 -0.56
C LEU A 51 9.63 9.46 -2.07
N ASN A 52 8.87 8.44 -2.47
CA ASN A 52 8.51 8.18 -3.85
C ASN A 52 7.28 7.25 -3.93
N LYS A 53 6.10 7.86 -3.95
CA LYS A 53 4.80 7.18 -4.06
C LYS A 53 4.71 6.17 -5.22
N ASN A 54 5.36 6.45 -6.34
CA ASN A 54 5.32 5.59 -7.53
C ASN A 54 6.05 4.25 -7.32
N LYS A 55 6.91 4.16 -6.29
CA LYS A 55 7.67 2.96 -5.93
C LYS A 55 6.98 2.07 -4.91
N ASN A 56 5.81 2.45 -4.39
CA ASN A 56 5.10 1.69 -3.34
C ASN A 56 4.79 0.24 -3.72
N PHE A 57 4.25 0.01 -4.92
CA PHE A 57 3.91 -1.34 -5.37
C PHE A 57 5.17 -2.18 -5.64
N GLU A 58 6.19 -1.58 -6.23
CA GLU A 58 7.50 -2.21 -6.45
C GLU A 58 8.17 -2.60 -5.11
N PHE A 59 8.12 -1.69 -4.13
CA PHE A 59 8.57 -1.94 -2.77
C PHE A 59 7.81 -3.06 -2.10
N LEU A 60 6.47 -3.03 -2.13
CA LEU A 60 5.63 -4.06 -1.53
C LEU A 60 5.95 -5.45 -2.12
N LYS A 61 6.08 -5.53 -3.45
CA LYS A 61 6.45 -6.77 -4.16
C LYS A 61 7.81 -7.28 -3.71
N ARG A 62 8.84 -6.42 -3.69
CA ARG A 62 10.19 -6.78 -3.27
C ARG A 62 10.25 -7.17 -1.79
N LEU A 63 9.47 -6.51 -0.92
CA LEU A 63 9.34 -6.79 0.50
C LEU A 63 8.71 -8.18 0.73
N GLN A 64 7.62 -8.49 0.03
CA GLN A 64 6.98 -9.80 0.10
C GLN A 64 7.89 -10.92 -0.44
N GLN A 65 8.63 -10.67 -1.52
CA GLN A 65 9.65 -11.61 -2.03
C GLN A 65 10.76 -11.84 -0.99
N ALA A 66 11.24 -10.77 -0.34
CA ALA A 66 12.25 -10.88 0.71
C ALA A 66 11.77 -11.77 1.86
N MET A 67 10.52 -11.59 2.32
CA MET A 67 9.96 -12.35 3.43
C MET A 67 9.64 -13.80 3.04
N TYR A 68 8.86 -14.02 1.98
CA TYR A 68 8.28 -15.34 1.68
C TYR A 68 9.17 -16.24 0.83
N ILE A 69 10.03 -15.65 -0.02
CA ILE A 69 10.88 -16.42 -0.94
C ILE A 69 12.32 -16.49 -0.39
N GLU A 70 12.86 -15.35 0.05
CA GLU A 70 14.24 -15.27 0.53
C GLU A 70 14.39 -15.55 2.04
N GLY A 71 13.29 -15.59 2.80
CA GLY A 71 13.32 -15.84 4.25
C GLY A 71 13.99 -14.71 5.07
N LYS A 72 14.02 -13.49 4.54
CA LYS A 72 14.63 -12.32 5.20
C LYS A 72 13.76 -11.77 6.32
N GLU A 73 14.41 -11.29 7.37
CA GLU A 73 13.76 -10.61 8.49
C GLU A 73 13.39 -9.17 8.13
N ILE A 74 12.16 -8.96 7.64
CA ILE A 74 11.68 -7.64 7.21
C ILE A 74 11.31 -6.68 8.35
N THR A 75 11.51 -7.08 9.61
CA THR A 75 11.47 -6.20 10.79
C THR A 75 12.80 -5.50 11.04
N ASN A 76 13.89 -5.94 10.39
CA ASN A 76 15.20 -5.32 10.49
C ASN A 76 15.30 -4.09 9.56
N LEU A 77 15.66 -2.94 10.12
CA LEU A 77 15.75 -1.68 9.37
C LEU A 77 16.80 -1.71 8.25
N GLU A 78 17.93 -2.38 8.44
CA GLU A 78 18.95 -2.49 7.40
C GLU A 78 18.46 -3.35 6.22
N VAL A 79 17.74 -4.44 6.51
CA VAL A 79 17.09 -5.26 5.47
C VAL A 79 16.07 -4.43 4.69
N LEU A 80 15.28 -3.61 5.38
CA LEU A 80 14.34 -2.68 4.73
C LEU A 80 15.08 -1.65 3.86
N ALA A 81 16.17 -1.07 4.35
CA ALA A 81 16.97 -0.11 3.60
C ALA A 81 17.60 -0.75 2.35
N ASP A 82 18.14 -1.97 2.44
CA ASP A 82 18.65 -2.75 1.30
C ASP A 82 17.58 -2.98 0.23
N ILE A 83 16.37 -3.35 0.67
CA ILE A 83 15.23 -3.54 -0.24
C ILE A 83 14.90 -2.22 -0.96
N VAL A 84 14.83 -1.12 -0.23
CA VAL A 84 14.50 0.21 -0.75
C VAL A 84 15.59 0.72 -1.71
N GLU A 85 16.85 0.42 -1.44
CA GLU A 85 17.96 0.70 -2.35
C GLU A 85 17.84 -0.08 -3.65
N SER A 86 17.48 -1.37 -3.58
CA SER A 86 17.34 -2.23 -4.75
C SER A 86 16.28 -1.76 -5.76
N ILE A 87 15.34 -0.92 -5.32
CA ILE A 87 14.29 -0.32 -6.16
C ILE A 87 14.59 1.16 -6.52
N GLY A 88 15.78 1.67 -6.20
CA GLY A 88 16.27 2.98 -6.62
C GLY A 88 15.99 4.14 -5.65
N ILE A 89 15.73 3.89 -4.37
CA ILE A 89 15.58 4.92 -3.34
C ILE A 89 16.79 4.86 -2.38
N SER A 90 17.42 6.01 -2.07
CA SER A 90 18.59 6.07 -1.19
C SER A 90 18.30 5.53 0.21
N LYS A 91 19.20 4.66 0.70
CA LYS A 91 19.16 4.11 2.07
C LYS A 91 19.13 5.19 3.12
N GLU A 92 19.99 6.20 2.98
CA GLU A 92 20.14 7.29 3.94
C GLU A 92 18.84 8.08 4.05
N LYS A 93 18.22 8.41 2.90
CA LYS A 93 16.94 9.10 2.86
C LYS A 93 15.82 8.25 3.44
N PHE A 94 15.81 6.95 3.12
CA PHE A 94 14.84 6.01 3.69
C PHE A 94 14.95 5.89 5.20
N ILE A 95 16.15 5.66 5.73
CA ILE A 95 16.38 5.53 7.17
C ILE A 95 16.01 6.84 7.89
N ALA A 96 16.37 7.99 7.32
CA ALA A 96 16.01 9.29 7.88
C ALA A 96 14.48 9.48 7.93
N GLN A 97 13.77 9.17 6.83
CA GLN A 97 12.31 9.25 6.80
C GLN A 97 11.66 8.22 7.73
N PHE A 98 12.15 6.98 7.75
CA PHE A 98 11.60 5.93 8.59
C PHE A 98 11.71 6.28 10.09
N LYS A 99 12.77 6.98 10.49
CA LYS A 99 12.99 7.42 11.87
C LYS A 99 12.36 8.78 12.20
N SER A 100 11.79 9.48 11.22
CA SER A 100 11.26 10.82 11.44
C SER A 100 9.97 10.79 12.26
N LYS A 101 9.77 11.84 13.08
CA LYS A 101 8.52 12.05 13.81
C LYS A 101 7.34 12.21 12.85
N ASP A 102 7.57 12.86 11.71
CA ASP A 102 6.56 13.02 10.67
C ASP A 102 6.04 11.66 10.19
N ASN A 103 6.92 10.67 10.01
CA ASN A 103 6.50 9.33 9.61
C ASN A 103 5.78 8.57 10.72
N ASP A 104 6.12 8.82 11.99
CA ASP A 104 5.35 8.31 13.14
C ASP A 104 3.92 8.88 13.15
N GLU A 105 3.77 10.18 12.91
CA GLU A 105 2.47 10.87 12.84
C GLU A 105 1.64 10.36 11.67
N ILE A 106 2.21 10.28 10.45
CA ILE A 106 1.55 9.73 9.27
C ILE A 106 1.09 8.28 9.52
N THR A 107 1.93 7.47 10.18
CA THR A 107 1.58 6.09 10.54
C THR A 107 0.42 6.05 11.53
N SER A 108 0.46 6.87 12.58
CA SER A 108 -0.63 6.95 13.56
C SER A 108 -1.94 7.39 12.92
N ASP A 109 -1.90 8.38 12.03
CA ASP A 109 -3.10 8.91 11.38
C ASP A 109 -3.67 7.91 10.36
N ALA A 110 -2.81 7.16 9.66
CA ALA A 110 -3.24 6.05 8.81
C ALA A 110 -4.01 4.98 9.60
N PHE A 111 -3.56 4.62 10.80
CA PHE A 111 -4.28 3.68 11.66
C PHE A 111 -5.60 4.25 12.19
N LYS A 112 -5.63 5.52 12.60
CA LYS A 112 -6.89 6.19 13.01
C LYS A 112 -7.91 6.18 11.87
N PHE A 113 -7.47 6.55 10.67
CA PHE A 113 -8.31 6.55 9.48
C PHE A 113 -8.96 5.19 9.23
N ILE A 114 -8.19 4.10 9.31
CA ILE A 114 -8.73 2.74 9.09
C ILE A 114 -9.77 2.35 10.14
N ASN A 115 -9.50 2.71 11.41
CA ASN A 115 -10.44 2.45 12.50
C ASN A 115 -11.74 3.24 12.31
N GLU A 116 -11.65 4.51 11.93
CA GLU A 116 -12.80 5.39 11.69
C GLU A 116 -13.60 4.98 10.44
N ALA A 117 -12.92 4.52 9.39
CA ALA A 117 -13.54 4.00 8.18
C ALA A 117 -14.20 2.62 8.36
N ALA A 118 -14.21 2.06 9.58
CA ALA A 118 -14.82 0.78 9.96
C ALA A 118 -14.43 -0.40 9.05
N ILE A 119 -13.16 -0.42 8.60
CA ILE A 119 -12.65 -1.45 7.69
C ILE A 119 -12.41 -2.73 8.48
N GLY A 120 -13.43 -3.58 8.55
CA GLY A 120 -13.42 -4.78 9.39
C GLY A 120 -12.66 -5.98 8.83
N SER A 121 -12.13 -5.91 7.60
CA SER A 121 -11.30 -6.99 7.06
C SER A 121 -10.33 -6.52 5.97
N PHE A 122 -9.28 -7.32 5.81
CA PHE A 122 -8.19 -7.11 4.88
C PHE A 122 -8.11 -8.32 3.91
N PRO A 123 -7.66 -8.14 2.67
CA PRO A 123 -7.36 -6.85 2.07
C PRO A 123 -8.66 -6.12 1.68
N SER A 124 -8.64 -4.79 1.65
CA SER A 124 -9.79 -3.99 1.20
C SER A 124 -9.35 -2.91 0.21
N LEU A 125 -10.24 -2.55 -0.71
CA LEU A 125 -10.08 -1.41 -1.62
C LEU A 125 -11.19 -0.39 -1.36
N ILE A 126 -10.82 0.86 -1.17
CA ILE A 126 -11.76 1.94 -0.87
C ILE A 126 -11.45 3.12 -1.78
N ALA A 127 -12.45 3.67 -2.44
CA ALA A 127 -12.34 4.95 -3.11
C ALA A 127 -12.79 6.09 -2.20
N TYR A 128 -12.14 7.23 -2.32
CA TYR A 128 -12.60 8.48 -1.73
C TYR A 128 -12.90 9.49 -2.84
N LYS A 129 -14.18 9.81 -2.98
CA LYS A 129 -14.75 10.64 -4.04
C LYS A 129 -15.89 11.47 -3.46
N ALA A 130 -15.93 12.76 -3.78
CA ALA A 130 -16.98 13.68 -3.34
C ALA A 130 -17.25 13.64 -1.82
N ASP A 131 -16.19 13.64 -1.02
CA ASP A 131 -16.21 13.57 0.44
C ASP A 131 -16.83 12.29 1.05
N GLU A 132 -17.07 11.26 0.23
CA GLU A 132 -17.59 9.96 0.64
C GLU A 132 -16.59 8.84 0.39
N TYR A 133 -16.63 7.83 1.26
CA TYR A 133 -15.90 6.58 1.09
C TYR A 133 -16.78 5.54 0.43
N LEU A 134 -16.30 4.97 -0.68
CA LEU A 134 -16.95 3.87 -1.37
C LEU A 134 -16.10 2.60 -1.22
N LEU A 135 -16.66 1.56 -0.62
CA LEU A 135 -16.04 0.24 -0.57
C LEU A 135 -16.08 -0.40 -1.96
N LEU A 136 -14.91 -0.63 -2.56
CA LEU A 136 -14.78 -1.27 -3.87
C LEU A 136 -14.60 -2.79 -3.75
N SER A 137 -13.92 -3.25 -2.70
CA SER A 137 -13.71 -4.67 -2.43
C SER A 137 -13.40 -4.90 -0.97
N GLN A 138 -13.83 -6.04 -0.46
CA GLN A 138 -13.50 -6.55 0.87
C GLN A 138 -13.16 -8.03 0.77
N GLY A 139 -11.96 -8.41 1.20
CA GLY A 139 -11.41 -9.75 0.95
C GLY A 139 -10.77 -9.88 -0.44
N TYR A 140 -10.30 -11.09 -0.75
CA TYR A 140 -9.84 -11.41 -2.11
C TYR A 140 -11.01 -11.29 -3.09
N THR A 141 -10.79 -10.51 -4.15
CA THR A 141 -11.75 -10.32 -5.25
C THR A 141 -10.98 -10.35 -6.56
N ASP A 142 -11.51 -11.08 -7.55
CA ASP A 142 -10.86 -11.19 -8.85
C ASP A 142 -10.79 -9.84 -9.60
N PHE A 143 -9.77 -9.71 -10.46
CA PHE A 143 -9.53 -8.50 -11.25
C PHE A 143 -10.77 -7.99 -11.97
N ASN A 144 -11.48 -8.86 -12.71
CA ASN A 144 -12.64 -8.43 -13.51
C ASN A 144 -13.74 -7.80 -12.65
N LYS A 145 -13.97 -8.32 -11.44
CA LYS A 145 -14.99 -7.78 -10.53
C LYS A 145 -14.59 -6.40 -10.03
N ILE A 146 -13.33 -6.21 -9.62
CA ILE A 146 -12.84 -4.90 -9.17
C ILE A 146 -12.87 -3.89 -10.33
N ASP A 147 -12.48 -4.34 -11.52
CA ASP A 147 -12.47 -3.54 -12.74
C ASP A 147 -13.88 -3.03 -13.10
N ASP A 148 -14.87 -3.92 -13.06
CA ASP A 148 -16.28 -3.58 -13.28
C ASP A 148 -16.80 -2.60 -12.23
N ILE A 149 -16.45 -2.79 -10.95
CA ILE A 149 -16.86 -1.88 -9.88
C ILE A 149 -16.26 -0.49 -10.10
N ILE A 150 -14.96 -0.39 -10.41
CA ILE A 150 -14.30 0.90 -10.67
C ILE A 150 -14.95 1.58 -11.89
N ALA A 151 -15.12 0.86 -13.00
CA ALA A 151 -15.65 1.43 -14.24
C ALA A 151 -17.08 1.97 -14.11
N ASN A 152 -17.90 1.38 -13.23
CA ASN A 152 -19.30 1.76 -13.05
C ASN A 152 -19.54 2.78 -11.94
N ASN A 153 -18.59 2.97 -11.02
CA ASN A 153 -18.80 3.80 -9.82
C ASN A 153 -17.85 5.01 -9.70
N LEU A 154 -16.67 4.99 -10.34
CA LEU A 154 -15.64 6.03 -10.19
C LEU A 154 -15.47 6.91 -11.43
#